data_AF-A0A2U8W6A8-F1
#
_entry.id   AF-A0A2U8W6A8-F1
#
_cell.length_a   1.000
_cell.length_b   1.000
_cell.length_c   1.000
_cell.angle_alpha   90.00
_cell.angle_beta   90.00
_cell.angle_gamma   90.00
#
_symmetry.space_group_name_H-M   'P 1'
#
loop_
_entity.id
_entity.type
_entity.pdbx_description
1 polymer ?
#
loop_
_entity_poly.entity_id
_entity_poly.type
_entity_poly.pdbx_seq_one_letter_code
_entity_poly.pdbx_strand_id
1 'polypeptide(L)'
;MSQRGHIGVILIAALSFVLASTQVKAQSCRWAGTAPFCAGECGSDEQEVSRLDAIPSHWIYPFVNVNPPFGAGCATGTKALCCKVPGGSSTRSCRWDGTAPFCAGSCNTDESRATPPEGSSSGAGCWTGSKVYCCKSAGTVRQPLTGARDCSYGPDTCVQGLIWREANPNDHVCVTPDVRDQAQKDNSQAAARRSPTGGPSGPDACIQGFVWREAFPGDHVCVLPEIRSGAALDNGWADVRKACP
;
A
#
# COMPACT_ATOMS: atom_id res chain seq x y z
N MET A 1 56.66 -47.68 21.40
CA MET A 1 57.03 -46.29 21.76
C MET A 1 56.75 -45.43 20.53
N SER A 2 55.68 -44.62 20.58
CA SER A 2 55.75 -43.14 20.55
C SER A 2 55.82 -42.59 19.11
N GLN A 3 54.69 -42.11 18.54
CA GLN A 3 54.34 -40.68 18.32
C GLN A 3 55.28 -39.97 17.30
N ARG A 4 54.89 -39.22 16.26
CA ARG A 4 53.75 -38.34 15.90
C ARG A 4 53.74 -38.18 14.36
N GLY A 5 52.58 -38.14 13.70
CA GLY A 5 51.99 -36.91 13.11
C GLY A 5 52.57 -36.59 11.72
N HIS A 6 51.83 -36.45 10.61
CA HIS A 6 50.69 -35.55 10.42
C HIS A 6 49.84 -36.08 9.25
N ILE A 7 48.62 -36.52 9.54
CA ILE A 7 47.57 -36.70 8.53
C ILE A 7 46.93 -35.32 8.38
N GLY A 8 47.09 -34.71 7.20
CA GLY A 8 46.46 -33.45 6.84
C GLY A 8 44.95 -33.62 6.74
N VAL A 9 44.25 -33.40 7.85
CA VAL A 9 42.79 -33.24 7.86
C VAL A 9 42.50 -31.84 7.36
N ILE A 10 42.16 -31.71 6.08
CA ILE A 10 41.55 -30.49 5.54
C ILE A 10 40.17 -30.39 6.19
N LEU A 11 40.09 -29.63 7.30
CA LEU A 11 38.84 -29.13 7.85
C LEU A 11 38.24 -28.16 6.82
N ILE A 12 37.37 -28.67 5.95
CA ILE A 12 36.42 -27.82 5.24
C ILE A 12 35.48 -27.30 6.33
N ALA A 13 35.75 -26.10 6.83
CA ALA A 13 34.81 -25.38 7.66
C ALA A 13 33.54 -25.19 6.82
N ALA A 14 32.54 -26.02 7.08
CA ALA A 14 31.18 -25.84 6.56
C ALA A 14 30.66 -24.53 7.18
N LEU A 15 30.96 -23.42 6.51
CA LEU A 15 30.39 -22.12 6.78
C LEU A 15 28.89 -22.27 6.49
N SER A 16 28.16 -22.64 7.54
CA SER A 16 26.71 -22.71 7.51
C SER A 16 26.23 -21.28 7.35
N PHE A 17 26.09 -20.86 6.09
CA PHE A 17 25.38 -19.64 5.74
C PHE A 17 23.92 -19.89 6.13
N VAL A 18 23.60 -19.62 7.39
CA VAL A 18 22.22 -19.46 7.82
C VAL A 18 21.74 -18.24 7.03
N LEU A 19 21.11 -18.50 5.89
CA LEU A 19 20.22 -17.54 5.25
C LEU A 19 19.18 -17.22 6.32
N ALA A 20 19.45 -16.17 7.10
CA ALA A 20 18.44 -15.55 7.92
C ALA A 20 17.36 -15.12 6.93
N SER A 21 16.34 -15.97 6.78
CA SER A 21 15.13 -15.62 6.08
C SER A 21 14.62 -14.39 6.81
N THR A 22 14.80 -13.21 6.24
CA THR A 22 14.12 -12.01 6.67
C THR A 22 12.66 -12.25 6.37
N GLN A 23 11.99 -12.98 7.25
CA GLN A 23 10.55 -13.04 7.28
C GLN A 23 10.11 -11.62 7.61
N VAL A 24 9.86 -10.87 6.55
CA VAL A 24 9.00 -9.71 6.59
C VAL A 24 7.73 -10.21 7.28
N LYS A 25 7.56 -9.89 8.57
CA LYS A 25 6.31 -10.18 9.28
C LYS A 25 5.21 -9.57 8.43
N ALA A 26 4.40 -10.40 7.79
CA ALA A 26 3.29 -9.93 6.99
C ALA A 26 2.44 -9.01 7.86
N GLN A 27 2.08 -7.84 7.33
CA GLN A 27 1.26 -6.89 8.06
C GLN A 27 -0.07 -7.55 8.41
N SER A 28 -0.41 -7.58 9.69
CA SER A 28 -1.72 -8.04 10.15
C SER A 28 -2.70 -6.87 10.07
N CYS A 29 -3.69 -7.00 9.21
CA CYS A 29 -4.80 -6.07 9.12
C CYS A 29 -6.08 -6.74 9.65
N ARG A 30 -7.05 -5.94 10.08
CA ARG A 30 -8.40 -6.41 10.40
C ARG A 30 -9.46 -5.41 10.01
N TRP A 31 -10.67 -5.90 9.77
CA TRP A 31 -11.84 -5.04 9.75
C TRP A 31 -12.36 -4.81 11.17
N ALA A 32 -12.49 -3.55 11.56
CA ALA A 32 -13.09 -3.12 12.81
C ALA A 32 -14.56 -2.71 12.57
N GLY A 33 -15.44 -3.05 13.51
CA GLY A 33 -16.88 -2.77 13.43
C GLY A 33 -17.71 -4.02 13.14
N THR A 34 -18.86 -4.14 13.82
CA THR A 34 -19.69 -5.36 13.79
C THR A 34 -21.00 -5.09 13.05
N ALA A 35 -21.36 -6.01 12.15
CA ALA A 35 -22.66 -5.94 11.46
C ALA A 35 -23.81 -6.25 12.44
N PRO A 36 -25.04 -5.75 12.21
CA PRO A 36 -25.45 -4.96 11.05
C PRO A 36 -25.26 -3.44 11.20
N PHE A 37 -24.87 -2.92 12.36
CA PHE A 37 -24.78 -1.48 12.63
C PHE A 37 -23.32 -1.08 12.91
N CYS A 38 -22.52 -0.89 11.86
CA CYS A 38 -21.08 -0.85 12.00
C CYS A 38 -20.57 0.55 12.40
N ALA A 39 -19.82 0.62 13.50
CA ALA A 39 -19.04 1.78 13.93
C ALA A 39 -17.61 1.33 14.26
N GLY A 40 -16.83 1.08 13.20
CA GLY A 40 -15.46 0.61 13.33
C GLY A 40 -14.43 1.71 13.59
N GLU A 41 -13.54 1.49 14.55
CA GLU A 41 -12.40 2.35 14.86
C GLU A 41 -11.10 1.53 14.96
N CYS A 42 -9.99 2.15 14.54
CA CYS A 42 -8.66 1.54 14.62
C CYS A 42 -8.03 1.76 15.99
N GLY A 43 -7.19 0.81 16.40
CA GLY A 43 -6.42 0.95 17.63
C GLY A 43 -5.31 2.00 17.52
N SER A 44 -4.72 2.38 18.65
CA SER A 44 -3.65 3.38 18.71
C SER A 44 -2.35 2.98 17.99
N ASP A 45 -2.16 1.69 17.71
CA ASP A 45 -1.01 1.13 17.00
C ASP A 45 -1.38 0.68 15.56
N GLU A 46 -2.49 1.20 15.05
CA GLU A 46 -3.02 0.87 13.73
C GLU A 46 -3.34 2.13 12.93
N GLN A 47 -3.20 1.99 11.61
CA GLN A 47 -3.62 3.03 10.68
C GLN A 47 -4.88 2.59 9.95
N GLU A 48 -5.87 3.48 9.87
CA GLU A 48 -7.02 3.30 8.99
C GLU A 48 -6.56 3.46 7.54
N VAL A 49 -6.73 2.39 6.77
CA VAL A 49 -6.35 2.36 5.35
C VAL A 49 -7.55 2.41 4.42
N SER A 50 -8.75 2.06 4.92
CA SER A 50 -10.00 2.10 4.16
C SER A 50 -11.21 2.03 5.08
N ARG A 51 -12.39 2.36 4.55
CA ARG A 51 -13.66 2.33 5.27
C ARG A 51 -14.81 1.97 4.33
N LEU A 52 -15.57 0.93 4.66
CA LEU A 52 -16.61 0.36 3.78
C LEU A 52 -17.82 -0.15 4.58
N ASP A 53 -19.02 -0.07 4.01
CA ASP A 53 -20.27 -0.61 4.55
C ASP A 53 -20.51 -2.08 4.11
N ALA A 54 -20.11 -2.46 2.90
CA ALA A 54 -20.02 -3.85 2.45
C ALA A 54 -18.70 -4.06 1.69
N ILE A 55 -18.22 -5.30 1.56
CA ILE A 55 -17.25 -5.61 0.50
C ILE A 55 -18.03 -5.65 -0.82
N PRO A 56 -17.77 -4.75 -1.78
CA PRO A 56 -18.32 -4.94 -3.12
C PRO A 56 -17.88 -6.29 -3.69
N SER A 57 -18.71 -6.98 -4.45
CA SER A 57 -18.37 -8.25 -5.10
C SER A 57 -17.10 -8.21 -5.97
N HIS A 58 -16.63 -7.00 -6.31
CA HIS A 58 -15.44 -6.69 -7.10
C HIS A 58 -14.23 -6.22 -6.27
N TRP A 59 -14.29 -6.24 -4.93
CA TRP A 59 -13.20 -5.71 -4.09
C TRP A 59 -12.04 -6.69 -3.96
N ILE A 60 -10.83 -6.16 -4.15
CA ILE A 60 -9.58 -6.91 -4.11
C ILE A 60 -8.87 -6.55 -2.81
N TYR A 61 -8.61 -7.56 -1.98
CA TYR A 61 -7.84 -7.39 -0.75
C TYR A 61 -6.44 -6.83 -1.06
N PRO A 62 -6.05 -5.67 -0.48
CA PRO A 62 -4.70 -5.14 -0.64
C PRO A 62 -3.67 -5.87 0.23
N PHE A 63 -4.09 -6.82 1.07
CA PHE A 63 -3.24 -7.41 2.12
C PHE A 63 -3.44 -8.92 2.20
N VAL A 64 -2.33 -9.66 2.21
CA VAL A 64 -2.29 -11.12 2.26
C VAL A 64 -2.75 -11.74 3.59
N ASN A 65 -3.01 -10.93 4.64
CA ASN A 65 -3.44 -11.42 5.96
C ASN A 65 -4.42 -10.45 6.66
N VAL A 66 -5.68 -10.39 6.22
CA VAL A 66 -6.76 -9.69 6.93
C VAL A 66 -7.55 -10.66 7.80
N ASN A 67 -7.47 -10.53 9.12
CA ASN A 67 -8.18 -11.38 10.07
C ASN A 67 -8.68 -10.58 11.29
N PRO A 68 -10.00 -10.59 11.59
CA PRO A 68 -11.07 -11.23 10.84
C PRO A 68 -11.27 -10.64 9.43
N PRO A 69 -11.76 -11.45 8.47
CA PRO A 69 -12.25 -10.94 7.19
C PRO A 69 -13.47 -10.03 7.44
N PHE A 70 -13.93 -9.32 6.42
CA PHE A 70 -15.00 -8.32 6.58
C PHE A 70 -16.32 -8.89 7.12
N GLY A 71 -16.66 -10.13 6.72
CA GLY A 71 -17.91 -10.78 7.15
C GLY A 71 -19.14 -10.13 6.52
N ALA A 72 -20.23 -10.02 7.29
CA ALA A 72 -21.49 -9.42 6.81
C ALA A 72 -21.38 -7.89 6.64
N GLY A 73 -22.15 -7.37 5.67
CA GLY A 73 -22.36 -5.95 5.42
C GLY A 73 -23.01 -5.20 6.58
N CYS A 74 -22.86 -3.89 6.55
CA CYS A 74 -23.44 -2.91 7.46
C CYS A 74 -24.75 -2.40 6.84
N ALA A 75 -25.87 -2.61 7.52
CA ALA A 75 -27.13 -1.97 7.18
C ALA A 75 -27.06 -0.45 7.43
N THR A 76 -26.33 -0.05 8.47
CA THR A 76 -25.97 1.35 8.73
C THR A 76 -24.53 1.46 9.21
N GLY A 77 -23.89 2.59 8.90
CA GLY A 77 -22.49 2.85 9.28
C GLY A 77 -21.48 2.09 8.42
N THR A 78 -20.23 1.99 8.89
CA THR A 78 -19.10 1.42 8.13
C THR A 78 -18.13 0.66 9.03
N LYS A 79 -17.41 -0.30 8.45
CA LYS A 79 -16.22 -0.92 9.03
C LYS A 79 -14.97 -0.16 8.61
N ALA A 80 -13.98 -0.08 9.49
CA ALA A 80 -12.65 0.47 9.19
C ALA A 80 -11.66 -0.68 8.96
N LEU A 81 -10.86 -0.62 7.90
CA LEU A 81 -9.73 -1.53 7.69
C LEU A 81 -8.53 -0.96 8.43
N CYS A 82 -8.11 -1.67 9.47
CA CYS A 82 -7.07 -1.25 10.40
C CYS A 82 -5.86 -2.15 10.23
N CYS A 83 -4.73 -1.59 9.84
CA CYS A 83 -3.49 -2.33 9.65
C CYS A 83 -2.47 -1.97 10.72
N LYS A 84 -1.83 -2.97 11.32
CA LYS A 84 -0.71 -2.75 12.24
C LYS A 84 0.42 -2.05 11.49
N VAL A 85 0.82 -0.90 12.02
CA VAL A 85 2.04 -0.21 11.59
C VAL A 85 3.22 -0.78 12.39
N PRO A 86 4.27 -1.31 11.74
CA PRO A 86 5.47 -1.72 12.47
C PRO A 86 6.04 -0.50 13.21
N GLY A 87 5.99 -0.52 14.54
CA GLY A 87 6.56 0.54 15.39
C GLY A 87 5.62 1.68 15.78
N GLY A 88 4.31 1.46 15.86
CA GLY A 88 3.33 2.24 16.65
C GLY A 88 3.61 3.74 16.88
N SER A 89 2.80 4.59 16.22
CA SER A 89 2.81 6.06 16.30
C SER A 89 4.03 6.74 15.69
N SER A 90 3.81 7.40 14.54
CA SER A 90 4.81 8.19 13.79
C SER A 90 6.08 7.44 13.43
N THR A 91 6.03 6.74 12.30
CA THR A 91 7.11 5.93 11.74
C THR A 91 8.27 6.79 11.18
N ARG A 92 8.89 7.63 12.02
CA ARG A 92 10.22 8.18 11.76
C ARG A 92 11.12 7.77 12.91
N SER A 93 12.07 6.87 12.64
CA SER A 93 13.17 6.63 13.57
C SER A 93 14.08 7.85 13.49
N CYS A 94 13.95 8.77 14.44
CA CYS A 94 14.70 10.00 14.48
C CYS A 94 15.77 9.99 15.57
N ARG A 95 16.89 10.67 15.31
CA ARG A 95 17.92 10.94 16.30
C ARG A 95 18.51 12.34 16.11
N TRP A 96 19.00 12.93 17.19
CA TRP A 96 19.86 14.10 17.12
C TRP A 96 21.29 13.68 16.79
N ASP A 97 21.93 14.37 15.84
CA ASP A 97 23.32 14.17 15.47
C ASP A 97 24.16 15.42 15.71
N GLY A 98 25.40 15.22 16.16
CA GLY A 98 26.37 16.27 16.51
C GLY A 98 26.67 16.36 18.01
N THR A 99 27.94 16.33 18.37
CA THR A 99 28.41 16.31 19.77
C THR A 99 28.84 17.69 20.23
N ALA A 100 28.40 18.12 21.41
CA ALA A 100 28.83 19.38 22.03
C ALA A 100 30.26 19.25 22.61
N PRO A 101 31.04 20.33 22.78
CA PRO A 101 30.68 21.74 22.55
C PRO A 101 30.84 22.23 21.11
N PHE A 102 31.48 21.47 20.21
CA PHE A 102 31.71 21.88 18.82
C PHE A 102 30.92 20.97 17.86
N CYS A 103 29.70 21.36 17.47
CA CYS A 103 28.79 20.43 16.81
C CYS A 103 28.87 20.48 15.28
N ALA A 104 29.16 19.34 14.67
CA ALA A 104 29.12 19.13 13.22
C ALA A 104 28.05 18.10 12.85
N GLY A 105 26.79 18.37 13.19
CA GLY A 105 25.70 17.41 12.94
C GLY A 105 25.48 17.13 11.46
N SER A 106 25.33 15.87 11.10
CA SER A 106 25.05 15.42 9.74
C SER A 106 24.15 14.19 9.73
N CYS A 107 23.31 14.09 8.71
CA CYS A 107 22.47 12.91 8.53
C CYS A 107 23.22 11.85 7.74
N ASN A 108 22.94 10.58 8.06
CA ASN A 108 23.43 9.46 7.26
C ASN A 108 22.79 9.50 5.87
N THR A 109 23.34 8.71 4.94
CA THR A 109 22.85 8.64 3.56
C THR A 109 21.39 8.17 3.44
N ASP A 110 20.87 7.45 4.45
CA ASP A 110 19.50 6.96 4.52
C ASP A 110 18.59 7.82 5.42
N GLU A 111 19.01 9.04 5.75
CA GLU A 111 18.31 9.97 6.64
C GLU A 111 18.16 11.35 6.01
N SER A 112 17.08 12.06 6.39
CA SER A 112 16.88 13.45 6.02
C SER A 112 16.75 14.34 7.25
N ARG A 113 17.11 15.62 7.10
CA ARG A 113 16.89 16.63 8.15
C ARG A 113 15.39 16.84 8.33
N ALA A 114 14.93 16.81 9.57
CA ALA A 114 13.55 17.06 9.92
C ALA A 114 13.43 18.11 11.02
N THR A 115 12.22 18.64 11.18
CA THR A 115 11.89 19.50 12.32
C THR A 115 11.66 18.62 13.56
N PRO A 116 12.33 18.91 14.69
CA PRO A 116 12.12 18.17 15.93
C PRO A 116 10.74 18.44 16.53
N PRO A 117 10.11 17.46 17.23
CA PRO A 117 8.86 17.68 17.94
C PRO A 117 8.98 18.75 19.03
N GLU A 118 7.87 19.44 19.30
CA GLU A 118 7.77 20.42 20.38
C GLU A 118 8.09 19.76 21.73
N GLY A 119 8.95 20.41 22.53
CA GLY A 119 9.42 19.88 23.82
C GLY A 119 10.57 18.88 23.77
N SER A 120 11.06 18.51 22.58
CA SER A 120 12.27 17.67 22.46
C SER A 120 13.54 18.48 22.72
N SER A 121 14.57 17.82 23.28
CA SER A 121 15.86 18.44 23.59
C SER A 121 16.99 17.71 22.88
N SER A 122 17.94 18.47 22.34
CA SER A 122 19.15 17.96 21.71
C SER A 122 20.32 17.79 22.69
N GLY A 123 20.05 17.98 23.99
CA GLY A 123 21.05 17.96 25.06
C GLY A 123 21.83 19.28 25.15
N ALA A 124 23.11 19.20 25.50
CA ALA A 124 23.97 20.37 25.65
C ALA A 124 24.12 21.15 24.33
N GLY A 125 24.06 22.48 24.41
CA GLY A 125 24.19 23.39 23.29
C GLY A 125 25.60 23.43 22.67
N CYS A 126 25.69 23.97 21.45
CA CYS A 126 26.93 24.07 20.68
C CYS A 126 27.52 25.48 20.81
N TRP A 127 28.83 25.58 21.10
CA TRP A 127 29.57 26.84 21.03
C TRP A 127 29.81 27.26 19.58
N THR A 128 30.09 26.28 18.71
CA THR A 128 30.19 26.48 17.26
C THR A 128 29.47 25.35 16.51
N GLY A 129 28.94 25.66 15.33
CA GLY A 129 28.19 24.73 14.49
C GLY A 129 26.77 24.45 15.00
N SER A 130 26.19 23.31 14.62
CA SER A 130 24.79 22.98 14.95
C SER A 130 24.57 21.47 15.03
N LYS A 131 23.63 21.05 15.88
CA LYS A 131 23.10 19.69 15.86
C LYS A 131 22.00 19.58 14.81
N VAL A 132 21.83 18.38 14.27
CA VAL A 132 20.84 18.11 13.23
C VAL A 132 19.89 17.03 13.71
N TYR A 133 18.58 17.26 13.57
CA TYR A 133 17.58 16.24 13.83
C TYR A 133 17.39 15.42 12.55
N CYS A 134 17.91 14.19 12.57
CA CYS A 134 17.94 13.29 11.43
C CYS A 134 16.89 12.21 11.61
N CYS A 135 16.04 12.04 10.61
CA CYS A 135 15.00 11.03 10.62
C CYS A 135 15.20 10.06 9.45
N LYS A 136 15.14 8.77 9.75
CA LYS A 136 14.83 7.77 8.75
C LYS A 136 13.34 7.83 8.51
N SER A 137 12.93 8.20 7.31
CA SER A 137 11.57 7.90 6.88
C SER A 137 11.43 6.38 7.00
N ALA A 138 10.58 5.88 7.90
CA ALA A 138 10.07 4.55 7.60
C ALA A 138 9.39 4.72 6.25
N GLY A 139 9.76 3.86 5.30
CA GLY A 139 9.12 3.88 3.99
C GLY A 139 7.63 4.00 4.21
N THR A 140 6.99 4.90 3.47
CA THR A 140 5.54 4.84 3.24
C THR A 140 5.24 3.37 3.07
N VAL A 141 4.41 2.77 3.94
CA VAL A 141 4.02 1.39 3.77
C VAL A 141 3.15 1.33 2.53
N ARG A 142 3.83 1.23 1.40
CA ARG A 142 3.39 0.72 0.13
C ARG A 142 4.17 -0.57 -0.02
N GLN A 143 3.81 -1.55 0.81
CA GLN A 143 4.47 -2.83 0.75
C GLN A 143 3.88 -3.56 -0.47
N PRO A 144 4.67 -3.88 -1.50
CA PRO A 144 4.17 -4.66 -2.63
C PRO A 144 3.66 -6.00 -2.09
N LEU A 145 2.54 -6.48 -2.63
CA LEU A 145 2.11 -7.86 -2.42
C LEU A 145 3.31 -8.74 -2.78
N THR A 146 3.73 -9.62 -1.87
CA THR A 146 4.91 -10.48 -2.05
C THR A 146 4.61 -11.58 -3.07
N GLY A 147 4.50 -11.20 -4.34
CA GLY A 147 4.83 -12.06 -5.48
C GLY A 147 6.33 -11.94 -5.79
N ALA A 148 6.88 -12.90 -6.52
CA ALA A 148 8.21 -12.72 -7.11
C ALA A 148 8.23 -11.37 -7.86
N ARG A 149 9.32 -10.61 -7.70
CA ARG A 149 9.55 -9.35 -8.45
C ARG A 149 9.82 -9.67 -9.91
N ASP A 150 8.77 -10.08 -10.61
CA ASP A 150 8.77 -10.25 -12.03
C ASP A 150 8.34 -8.92 -12.65
N CYS A 151 9.30 -8.20 -13.23
CA CYS A 151 9.07 -6.93 -13.93
C CYS A 151 9.09 -7.13 -15.45
N SER A 152 8.74 -8.32 -15.95
CA SER A 152 8.81 -8.67 -17.38
C SER A 152 8.02 -7.73 -18.29
N TYR A 153 7.00 -7.05 -17.76
CA TYR A 153 6.15 -6.11 -18.52
C TYR A 153 6.40 -4.64 -18.15
N GLY A 154 7.54 -4.34 -17.52
CA GLY A 154 7.93 -2.98 -17.15
C GLY A 154 7.45 -2.54 -15.76
N PRO A 155 7.52 -1.24 -15.44
CA PRO A 155 7.24 -0.71 -14.09
C PRO A 155 5.78 -0.90 -13.65
N ASP A 156 4.85 -1.03 -14.60
CA ASP A 156 3.43 -1.27 -14.30
C ASP A 156 3.10 -2.76 -14.14
N THR A 157 4.08 -3.66 -14.19
CA THR A 157 3.82 -5.11 -14.04
C THR A 157 3.06 -5.36 -12.74
N CYS A 158 1.94 -6.08 -12.82
CA CYS A 158 1.13 -6.40 -11.65
C CYS A 158 1.76 -7.50 -10.81
N VAL A 159 1.50 -7.45 -9.50
CA VAL A 159 1.82 -8.56 -8.61
C VAL A 159 1.10 -9.84 -9.07
N GLN A 160 1.69 -11.00 -8.79
CA GLN A 160 1.14 -12.28 -9.20
C GLN A 160 -0.33 -12.44 -8.79
N GLY A 161 -1.19 -12.82 -9.75
CA GLY A 161 -2.63 -13.00 -9.56
C GLY A 161 -3.48 -11.77 -9.89
N LEU A 162 -2.84 -10.61 -10.11
CA LEU A 162 -3.49 -9.42 -10.66
C LEU A 162 -3.08 -9.20 -12.11
N ILE A 163 -3.92 -8.47 -12.84
CA ILE A 163 -3.72 -8.08 -14.25
C ILE A 163 -4.13 -6.63 -14.44
N TRP A 164 -3.69 -5.99 -15.52
CA TRP A 164 -4.14 -4.63 -15.84
C TRP A 164 -5.65 -4.59 -16.06
N ARG A 165 -6.30 -3.56 -15.50
CA ARG A 165 -7.75 -3.34 -15.64
C ARG A 165 -8.13 -3.11 -17.09
N GLU A 166 -7.25 -2.46 -17.85
CA GLU A 166 -7.43 -2.20 -19.28
C GLU A 166 -8.81 -1.59 -19.60
N ALA A 167 -9.28 -0.67 -18.75
CA ALA A 167 -10.47 0.12 -19.07
C ALA A 167 -10.28 0.95 -20.36
N ASN A 168 -9.02 1.22 -20.72
CA ASN A 168 -8.56 1.46 -22.08
C ASN A 168 -7.15 0.83 -22.25
N PRO A 169 -6.52 0.89 -23.45
CA PRO A 169 -5.19 0.32 -23.65
C PRO A 169 -4.05 0.93 -22.82
N ASN A 170 -4.24 2.09 -22.21
CA ASN A 170 -3.24 2.77 -21.38
C ASN A 170 -3.51 2.61 -19.87
N ASP A 171 -4.60 1.93 -19.50
CA ASP A 171 -5.02 1.76 -18.11
C ASP A 171 -4.37 0.53 -17.49
N HIS A 172 -3.18 0.73 -16.93
CA HIS A 172 -2.40 -0.30 -16.28
C HIS A 172 -2.66 -0.42 -14.76
N VAL A 173 -3.82 0.06 -14.27
CA VAL A 173 -4.19 -0.16 -12.86
C VAL A 173 -4.37 -1.65 -12.61
N CYS A 174 -3.62 -2.20 -11.66
CA CYS A 174 -3.66 -3.62 -11.36
C CYS A 174 -4.92 -4.00 -10.57
N VAL A 175 -5.66 -4.97 -11.10
CA VAL A 175 -6.94 -5.48 -10.59
C VAL A 175 -7.04 -6.99 -10.78
N THR A 176 -8.13 -7.63 -10.38
CA THR A 176 -8.40 -9.05 -10.62
C THR A 176 -8.92 -9.27 -12.02
N PRO A 177 -8.83 -10.51 -12.54
CA PRO A 177 -9.47 -10.88 -13.81
C PRO A 177 -10.93 -10.46 -13.92
N ASP A 178 -11.72 -10.66 -12.86
CA ASP A 178 -13.15 -10.31 -12.87
C ASP A 178 -13.39 -8.80 -13.05
N VAL A 179 -12.54 -7.94 -12.46
CA VAL A 179 -12.65 -6.49 -12.59
C VAL A 179 -12.26 -6.03 -14.00
N ARG A 180 -11.22 -6.65 -14.61
CA ARG A 180 -10.89 -6.41 -16.01
C ARG A 180 -12.05 -6.82 -16.93
N ASP A 181 -12.63 -7.99 -16.71
CA ASP A 181 -13.78 -8.47 -17.48
C ASP A 181 -15.00 -7.53 -17.32
N GLN A 182 -15.24 -7.03 -16.12
CA GLN A 182 -16.28 -6.04 -15.86
C GLN A 182 -16.01 -4.73 -16.59
N ALA A 183 -14.78 -4.21 -16.54
CA ALA A 183 -14.39 -3.00 -17.26
C ALA A 183 -14.59 -3.14 -18.78
N GLN A 184 -14.28 -4.30 -19.34
CA GLN A 184 -14.52 -4.61 -20.76
C GLN A 184 -16.02 -4.70 -21.08
N LYS A 185 -16.82 -5.33 -20.22
CA LYS A 185 -18.29 -5.36 -20.37
C LYS A 185 -18.86 -3.94 -20.33
N ASP A 186 -18.41 -3.11 -19.41
CA ASP A 186 -18.83 -1.71 -19.33
C ASP A 186 -18.46 -0.91 -20.58
N ASN A 187 -17.26 -1.12 -21.12
CA ASN A 187 -16.84 -0.52 -22.39
C ASN A 187 -17.76 -0.95 -23.54
N SER A 188 -18.15 -2.24 -23.61
CA SER A 188 -19.07 -2.75 -24.64
C SER A 188 -20.48 -2.17 -24.55
N GLN A 189 -20.91 -1.76 -23.35
CA GLN A 189 -22.23 -1.20 -23.07
C GLN A 189 -22.22 0.34 -23.05
N ALA A 190 -21.08 0.98 -23.29
CA ALA A 190 -20.91 2.42 -23.14
C ALA A 190 -21.92 3.22 -23.98
N ALA A 191 -22.17 2.81 -25.22
CA ALA A 191 -23.14 3.47 -26.10
C ALA A 191 -24.60 3.30 -25.62
N ALA A 192 -24.96 2.10 -25.14
CA ALA A 192 -26.31 1.79 -24.70
C ALA A 192 -26.73 2.54 -23.42
N ARG A 193 -25.75 2.99 -22.63
CA ARG A 193 -25.96 3.67 -21.34
C ARG A 193 -25.78 5.19 -21.43
N ARG A 194 -25.47 5.73 -22.60
CA ARG A 194 -25.42 7.17 -22.87
C ARG A 194 -26.77 7.69 -23.30
N SER A 195 -27.08 8.92 -22.91
CA SER A 195 -28.26 9.64 -23.35
C SER A 195 -28.18 9.89 -24.86
N PRO A 196 -29.18 9.49 -25.65
CA PRO A 196 -29.16 9.69 -27.10
C PRO A 196 -29.21 11.17 -27.50
N THR A 197 -29.65 12.05 -26.60
CA THR A 197 -29.72 13.50 -26.81
C THR A 197 -28.63 14.26 -26.04
N GLY A 198 -27.70 13.55 -25.40
CA GLY A 198 -26.77 14.14 -24.44
C GLY A 198 -27.49 14.71 -23.21
N GLY A 199 -26.82 15.62 -22.50
CA GLY A 199 -27.35 16.27 -21.31
C GLY A 199 -26.51 17.47 -20.86
N PRO A 200 -26.76 18.02 -19.66
CA PRO A 200 -26.04 19.19 -19.12
C PRO A 200 -24.51 19.00 -19.07
N SER A 201 -24.05 17.75 -18.95
CA SER A 201 -22.63 17.36 -18.93
C SER A 201 -22.04 17.10 -20.32
N GLY A 202 -22.76 17.41 -21.40
CA GLY A 202 -22.31 17.23 -22.78
C GLY A 202 -22.85 15.95 -23.45
N PRO A 203 -22.27 15.56 -24.60
CA PRO A 203 -22.76 14.45 -25.42
C PRO A 203 -22.60 13.08 -24.76
N ASP A 204 -21.64 12.90 -23.86
CA ASP A 204 -21.43 11.63 -23.15
C ASP A 204 -22.30 11.49 -21.90
N ALA A 205 -23.28 12.37 -21.67
CA ALA A 205 -24.14 12.30 -20.49
C ALA A 205 -24.79 10.92 -20.35
N CYS A 206 -24.76 10.35 -19.15
CA CYS A 206 -25.36 9.04 -18.88
C CYS A 206 -26.89 9.12 -18.75
N ILE A 207 -27.57 8.03 -19.08
CA ILE A 207 -29.00 7.87 -18.78
C ILE A 207 -29.24 7.77 -17.25
N GLN A 208 -30.49 7.96 -16.81
CA GLN A 208 -30.85 7.85 -15.40
C GLN A 208 -30.41 6.50 -14.80
N GLY A 209 -29.81 6.56 -13.60
CA GLY A 209 -29.26 5.39 -12.88
C GLY A 209 -27.80 5.09 -13.20
N PHE A 210 -27.18 5.78 -14.17
CA PHE A 210 -25.78 5.61 -14.54
C PHE A 210 -24.98 6.88 -14.32
N VAL A 211 -23.69 6.71 -14.08
CA VAL A 211 -22.70 7.78 -13.90
C VAL A 211 -21.43 7.46 -14.70
N TRP A 212 -20.60 8.46 -15.00
CA TRP A 212 -19.28 8.21 -15.57
C TRP A 212 -18.43 7.38 -14.59
N ARG A 213 -17.74 6.36 -15.10
CA ARG A 213 -16.86 5.49 -14.32
C ARG A 213 -15.67 6.26 -13.77
N GLU A 214 -15.15 7.24 -14.52
CA GLU A 214 -14.03 8.09 -14.09
C GLU A 214 -12.80 7.29 -13.63
N ALA A 215 -12.51 6.18 -14.31
CA ALA A 215 -11.33 5.35 -14.03
C ALA A 215 -10.02 6.11 -14.25
N PHE A 216 -10.02 7.11 -15.13
CA PHE A 216 -8.93 8.03 -15.43
C PHE A 216 -9.52 9.32 -16.04
N PRO A 217 -8.75 10.41 -16.17
CA PRO A 217 -9.23 11.64 -16.81
C PRO A 217 -9.77 11.38 -18.22
N GLY A 218 -11.03 11.76 -18.46
CA GLY A 218 -11.72 11.55 -19.73
C GLY A 218 -12.45 10.21 -19.89
N ASP A 219 -12.47 9.35 -18.85
CA ASP A 219 -13.27 8.12 -18.87
C ASP A 219 -14.77 8.39 -18.65
N HIS A 220 -15.48 8.68 -19.74
CA HIS A 220 -16.94 8.87 -19.76
C HIS A 220 -17.72 7.59 -20.11
N VAL A 221 -17.22 6.42 -19.71
CA VAL A 221 -17.99 5.17 -19.81
C VAL A 221 -19.07 5.17 -18.72
N CYS A 222 -20.33 5.00 -19.13
CA CYS A 222 -21.47 5.01 -18.22
C CYS A 222 -21.61 3.66 -17.50
N VAL A 223 -21.55 3.70 -16.18
CA VAL A 223 -21.61 2.53 -15.28
C VAL A 223 -22.54 2.82 -14.10
N LEU A 224 -22.86 1.79 -13.32
CA LEU A 224 -23.58 1.98 -12.07
C LEU A 224 -22.71 2.75 -11.05
N PRO A 225 -23.29 3.53 -10.13
CA PRO A 225 -22.54 4.28 -9.12
C PRO A 225 -21.53 3.44 -8.35
N GLU A 226 -21.84 2.18 -8.06
CA GLU A 226 -20.98 1.28 -7.31
C GLU A 226 -19.69 0.94 -8.09
N ILE A 227 -19.76 0.88 -9.41
CA ILE A 227 -18.61 0.62 -10.28
C ILE A 227 -17.68 1.84 -10.34
N ARG A 228 -18.23 3.06 -10.33
CA ARG A 228 -17.43 4.29 -10.21
C ARG A 228 -16.66 4.31 -8.90
N SER A 229 -17.32 3.96 -7.79
CA SER A 229 -16.66 3.82 -6.49
C SER A 229 -15.57 2.75 -6.50
N GLY A 230 -15.83 1.60 -7.14
CA GLY A 230 -14.83 0.54 -7.34
C GLY A 230 -13.59 1.01 -8.12
N ALA A 231 -13.79 1.70 -9.24
CA ALA A 231 -12.69 2.21 -10.07
C ALA A 231 -11.82 3.23 -9.31
N ALA A 232 -12.44 4.10 -8.50
CA ALA A 232 -11.72 5.04 -7.64
C ALA A 232 -10.89 4.33 -6.55
N LEU A 233 -11.44 3.27 -5.96
CA LEU A 233 -10.71 2.44 -5.00
C LEU A 233 -9.50 1.77 -5.67
N ASP A 234 -9.66 1.19 -6.85
CA ASP A 234 -8.56 0.56 -7.58
C ASP A 234 -7.43 1.53 -7.88
N ASN A 235 -7.76 2.77 -8.28
CA ASN A 235 -6.78 3.83 -8.48
C ASN A 235 -6.02 4.17 -7.18
N GLY A 236 -6.71 4.18 -6.04
CA GLY A 236 -6.09 4.41 -4.73
C GLY A 236 -5.07 3.33 -4.34
N TRP A 237 -5.23 2.12 -4.87
CA TRP A 237 -4.34 0.98 -4.62
C TRP A 237 -3.34 0.70 -5.74
N ALA A 238 -3.34 1.50 -6.82
CA ALA A 238 -2.56 1.20 -8.03
C ALA A 238 -1.08 0.92 -7.72
N ASP A 239 -0.47 1.75 -6.88
CA ASP A 239 0.96 1.65 -6.60
C ASP A 239 1.35 0.45 -5.73
N VAL A 240 0.47 -0.03 -4.85
CA VAL A 240 0.79 -1.21 -4.00
C VAL A 240 0.53 -2.54 -4.70
N ARG A 241 -0.21 -2.50 -5.81
CA ARG A 241 -0.56 -3.68 -6.62
C ARG A 241 0.41 -3.92 -7.78
N LYS A 242 1.38 -3.02 -7.98
CA LYS A 242 2.52 -3.24 -8.89
C LYS A 242 3.55 -4.15 -8.22
N ALA A 243 4.13 -5.05 -9.01
CA ALA A 243 5.22 -5.93 -8.59
C ALA A 243 6.53 -5.16 -8.40
N CYS A 244 6.63 -3.99 -9.04
CA CYS A 244 7.85 -3.21 -9.16
C CYS A 244 7.58 -1.79 -8.60
N PRO A 245 8.42 -1.31 -7.65
CA PRO A 245 8.31 0.03 -7.09
C PRO A 245 8.82 1.13 -8.03
#